data_AF-A0A4Q4D6S6-F1
#
_entry.id   AF-A0A4Q4D6S6-F1
#
_cell.length_a   1.000
_cell.length_b   1.000
_cell.length_c   1.000
_cell.angle_alpha   90.00
_cell.angle_beta   90.00
_cell.angle_gamma   90.00
#
_symmetry.space_group_name_H-M   'P 1'
#
loop_
_entity.id
_entity.type
_entity.pdbx_description
1 polymer ?
#
loop_
_entity_poly.entity_id
_entity_poly.type
_entity_poly.pdbx_seq_one_letter_code
_entity_poly.pdbx_strand_id
1 'polypeptide(L)'
;TRTLVNATGTWRRPFVPRYPGQETFRGEQLHTVEYPGPEHFRGKRVLVVGGGASAVQFLGALRPLTDTLWVTRREPVWREEPFDPEAGRSAVALVEERVRAGYPPRSVVSVTGLMLRPQEAEAERLGAYERRAMFARVEPDGVRWADGSFERVDVILWATGFRPDVEHLAPLHLRSQRGGIQLGSTLDTSTTAVADPRVQMVGYGPSASTIGANRAGRVAARAVSRRLDPRPARRRADHDGRATSAPSDA
;
A
#
# COMPACT_ATOMS: atom_id res chain seq x y z
N THR A 1 18.90 11.19 19.10
CA THR A 1 18.97 10.06 18.16
C THR A 1 19.90 10.36 16.98
N ARG A 2 20.88 9.50 16.69
CA ARG A 2 21.83 9.68 15.56
C ARG A 2 21.19 9.33 14.20
N THR A 3 20.33 8.32 14.18
CA THR A 3 19.54 7.87 13.03
C THR A 3 18.33 7.04 13.50
N LEU A 4 17.29 6.95 12.70
CA LEU A 4 16.09 6.14 12.93
C LEU A 4 15.74 5.39 11.64
N VAL A 5 15.44 4.10 11.73
CA VAL A 5 14.87 3.32 10.62
C VAL A 5 13.48 2.86 11.04
N ASN A 6 12.45 3.40 10.38
CA ASN A 6 11.08 2.97 10.55
C ASN A 6 10.73 1.92 9.50
N ALA A 7 10.36 0.72 9.97
CA ALA A 7 10.03 -0.45 9.13
C ALA A 7 8.76 -1.16 9.61
N THR A 8 7.79 -0.40 10.10
CA THR A 8 6.56 -0.91 10.76
C THR A 8 5.45 -1.34 9.79
N GLY A 9 5.58 -1.02 8.51
CA GLY A 9 4.60 -1.39 7.48
C GLY A 9 3.22 -0.79 7.74
N THR A 10 2.16 -1.59 7.53
CA THR A 10 0.76 -1.14 7.60
C THR A 10 -0.16 -2.06 8.41
N TRP A 11 0.25 -3.32 8.66
CA TRP A 11 -0.63 -4.39 9.17
C TRP A 11 -1.35 -4.05 10.48
N ARG A 12 -0.70 -3.31 11.39
CA ARG A 12 -1.29 -2.91 12.69
C ARG A 12 -2.29 -1.76 12.59
N ARG A 13 -2.55 -1.24 11.39
CA ARG A 13 -3.42 -0.08 11.14
C ARG A 13 -4.47 -0.42 10.08
N PRO A 14 -5.36 -1.39 10.33
CA PRO A 14 -6.49 -1.65 9.45
C PRO A 14 -7.33 -0.39 9.26
N PHE A 15 -7.90 -0.21 8.07
CA PHE A 15 -8.75 0.93 7.78
C PHE A 15 -10.18 0.46 7.53
N VAL A 16 -11.04 0.61 8.53
CA VAL A 16 -12.49 0.47 8.39
C VAL A 16 -13.09 1.87 8.29
N PRO A 17 -13.74 2.24 7.17
CA PRO A 17 -14.42 3.53 7.07
C PRO A 17 -15.66 3.54 7.96
N ARG A 18 -15.95 4.67 8.61
CA ARG A 18 -17.24 4.87 9.28
C ARG A 18 -18.33 4.98 8.22
N TYR A 19 -19.36 4.15 8.34
CA TYR A 19 -20.50 4.15 7.43
C TYR A 19 -21.82 4.34 8.20
N PRO A 20 -22.84 5.01 7.64
CA PRO A 20 -24.12 5.22 8.35
C PRO A 20 -24.76 3.89 8.80
N GLY A 21 -25.18 3.83 10.07
CA GLY A 21 -25.88 2.70 10.68
C GLY A 21 -25.01 1.47 11.00
N GLN A 22 -23.71 1.54 10.72
CA GLN A 22 -22.76 0.44 10.89
C GLN A 22 -22.74 -0.10 12.33
N GLU A 23 -22.90 0.76 13.32
CA GLU A 23 -22.95 0.41 14.75
C GLU A 23 -24.18 -0.40 15.16
N THR A 24 -25.23 -0.43 14.34
CA THR A 24 -26.48 -1.16 14.65
C THR A 24 -26.51 -2.57 14.06
N PHE A 25 -25.55 -2.91 13.21
CA PHE A 25 -25.47 -4.21 12.57
C PHE A 25 -25.30 -5.32 13.61
N ARG A 26 -26.20 -6.31 13.58
CA ARG A 26 -26.23 -7.45 14.50
C ARG A 26 -25.41 -8.63 14.00
N GLY A 27 -25.10 -8.65 12.71
CA GLY A 27 -24.16 -9.59 12.12
C GLY A 27 -22.72 -9.25 12.46
N GLU A 28 -21.81 -10.00 11.85
CA GLU A 28 -20.38 -9.89 12.14
C GLU A 28 -19.71 -8.84 11.24
N GLN A 29 -18.84 -8.01 11.80
CA GLN A 29 -17.98 -7.11 11.02
C GLN A 29 -16.53 -7.47 11.27
N LEU A 30 -15.81 -7.77 10.20
CA LEU A 30 -14.39 -8.14 10.26
C LEU A 30 -13.60 -7.25 9.31
N HIS A 31 -12.44 -6.77 9.74
CA HIS A 31 -11.43 -6.38 8.77
C HIS A 31 -10.67 -7.63 8.30
N THR A 32 -10.09 -7.60 7.10
CA THR A 32 -9.33 -8.75 6.57
C THR A 32 -8.12 -9.18 7.41
N VAL A 33 -7.71 -8.35 8.38
CA VAL A 33 -6.64 -8.65 9.35
C VAL A 33 -7.10 -9.65 10.41
N GLU A 34 -8.41 -9.74 10.64
CA GLU A 34 -9.07 -10.59 11.63
C GLU A 34 -9.68 -11.83 10.97
N TYR A 35 -9.36 -12.09 9.69
CA TYR A 35 -9.96 -13.19 8.92
C TYR A 35 -9.70 -14.56 9.59
N PRO A 36 -10.74 -15.27 10.05
CA PRO A 36 -10.60 -16.51 10.83
C PRO A 36 -10.40 -17.77 9.97
N GLY A 37 -10.43 -17.64 8.64
CA GLY A 37 -10.43 -18.78 7.72
C GLY A 37 -11.78 -18.96 7.00
N PRO A 38 -11.79 -19.67 5.86
CA PRO A 38 -12.95 -19.72 4.97
C PRO A 38 -14.15 -20.47 5.57
N GLU A 39 -13.91 -21.52 6.35
CA GLU A 39 -14.96 -22.34 6.95
C GLU A 39 -15.88 -21.56 7.91
N HIS A 40 -15.36 -20.51 8.55
CA HIS A 40 -16.15 -19.61 9.41
C HIS A 40 -17.31 -18.92 8.68
N PHE A 41 -17.20 -18.81 7.36
CA PHE A 41 -18.18 -18.13 6.51
C PHE A 41 -19.16 -19.10 5.83
N ARG A 42 -19.00 -20.42 6.00
CA ARG A 42 -19.86 -21.41 5.35
C ARG A 42 -21.33 -21.19 5.75
N GLY A 43 -22.21 -21.12 4.75
CA GLY A 43 -23.64 -20.90 4.95
C GLY A 43 -24.03 -19.48 5.35
N LYS A 44 -23.08 -18.53 5.41
CA LYS A 44 -23.33 -17.12 5.70
C LYS A 44 -23.39 -16.30 4.40
N ARG A 45 -24.21 -15.25 4.36
CA ARG A 45 -24.20 -14.29 3.26
C ARG A 45 -23.20 -13.17 3.56
N VAL A 46 -22.13 -13.09 2.77
CA VAL A 46 -20.96 -12.24 3.06
C VAL A 46 -20.89 -11.04 2.11
N LEU A 47 -20.92 -9.84 2.66
CA LEU A 47 -20.68 -8.60 1.93
C LEU A 47 -19.19 -8.25 1.99
N VAL A 48 -18.48 -8.37 0.87
CA VAL A 48 -17.07 -7.99 0.77
C VAL A 48 -16.97 -6.53 0.30
N VAL A 49 -16.46 -5.66 1.16
CA VAL A 49 -16.33 -4.22 0.87
C VAL A 49 -14.87 -3.87 0.57
N GLY A 50 -14.59 -3.43 -0.66
CA GLY A 50 -13.26 -2.98 -1.07
C GLY A 50 -12.89 -3.44 -2.49
N GLY A 51 -12.15 -2.60 -3.23
CA GLY A 51 -11.78 -2.87 -4.63
C GLY A 51 -10.31 -3.22 -4.83
N GLY A 52 -9.64 -3.74 -3.79
CA GLY A 52 -8.23 -4.12 -3.83
C GLY A 52 -8.01 -5.60 -4.12
N ALA A 53 -6.75 -5.99 -4.31
CA ALA A 53 -6.37 -7.39 -4.54
C ALA A 53 -6.85 -8.32 -3.42
N SER A 54 -6.82 -7.86 -2.16
CA SER A 54 -7.36 -8.63 -1.04
C SER A 54 -8.84 -8.95 -1.21
N ALA A 55 -9.66 -8.00 -1.68
CA ALA A 55 -11.08 -8.25 -1.88
C ALA A 55 -11.31 -9.33 -2.94
N VAL A 56 -10.59 -9.25 -4.07
CA VAL A 56 -10.63 -10.28 -5.13
C VAL A 56 -10.24 -11.65 -4.58
N GLN A 57 -9.18 -11.71 -3.76
CA GLN A 57 -8.73 -12.96 -3.14
C GLN A 57 -9.75 -13.56 -2.17
N PHE A 58 -10.37 -12.73 -1.32
CA PHE A 58 -11.40 -13.20 -0.39
C PHE A 58 -12.68 -13.63 -1.13
N LEU A 59 -13.11 -12.89 -2.15
CA LEU A 59 -14.21 -13.30 -3.02
C LEU A 59 -13.90 -14.64 -3.70
N GLY A 60 -12.69 -14.79 -4.23
CA GLY A 60 -12.19 -16.02 -4.83
C GLY A 60 -12.26 -17.22 -3.89
N ALA A 61 -11.84 -17.02 -2.64
CA ALA A 61 -11.82 -18.07 -1.62
C ALA A 61 -13.21 -18.38 -1.05
N LEU A 62 -14.09 -17.38 -0.93
CA LEU A 62 -15.37 -17.51 -0.21
C LEU A 62 -16.53 -17.89 -1.12
N ARG A 63 -16.58 -17.38 -2.37
CA ARG A 63 -17.70 -17.63 -3.28
C ARG A 63 -18.00 -19.11 -3.52
N PRO A 64 -17.00 -20.01 -3.66
CA PRO A 64 -17.27 -21.45 -3.83
C PRO A 64 -17.88 -22.10 -2.58
N LEU A 65 -17.82 -21.44 -1.42
CA LEU A 65 -18.25 -21.99 -0.13
C LEU A 65 -19.55 -21.36 0.37
N THR A 66 -19.83 -20.12 -0.04
CA THR A 66 -20.98 -19.35 0.44
C THR A 66 -21.36 -18.21 -0.50
N ASP A 67 -22.50 -17.58 -0.26
CA ASP A 67 -22.94 -16.42 -1.02
C ASP A 67 -22.09 -15.19 -0.68
N THR A 68 -21.54 -14.55 -1.72
CA THR A 68 -20.76 -13.32 -1.58
C THR A 68 -21.35 -12.20 -2.42
N LEU A 69 -21.33 -10.99 -1.88
CA LEU A 69 -21.67 -9.77 -2.59
C LEU A 69 -20.45 -8.85 -2.59
N TRP A 70 -20.07 -8.35 -3.76
CA TRP A 70 -18.92 -7.45 -3.88
C TRP A 70 -19.34 -6.00 -3.99
N VAL A 71 -18.87 -5.17 -3.06
CA VAL A 71 -19.16 -3.75 -3.03
C VAL A 71 -17.89 -2.93 -3.06
N THR A 72 -17.86 -1.92 -3.93
CA THR A 72 -16.72 -0.99 -3.99
C THR A 72 -17.17 0.44 -4.22
N ARG A 73 -16.34 1.39 -3.80
CA ARG A 73 -16.59 2.83 -3.96
C ARG A 73 -16.39 3.35 -5.38
N ARG A 74 -15.43 2.79 -6.12
CA ARG A 74 -15.08 3.18 -7.50
C ARG A 74 -14.93 1.92 -8.33
N GLU A 75 -15.14 2.03 -9.63
CA GLU A 75 -14.98 0.90 -10.56
C GLU A 75 -13.63 0.22 -10.38
N PRO A 76 -13.59 -1.12 -10.19
CA PRO A 76 -12.33 -1.84 -10.15
C PRO A 76 -11.71 -1.72 -11.54
N VAL A 77 -10.44 -1.34 -11.60
CA VAL A 77 -9.70 -1.25 -12.85
C VAL A 77 -9.03 -2.59 -13.09
N TRP A 78 -9.53 -3.35 -14.06
CA TRP A 78 -8.97 -4.62 -14.48
C TRP A 78 -7.84 -4.40 -15.49
N ARG A 79 -6.81 -5.25 -15.43
CA ARG A 79 -5.82 -5.39 -16.50
C ARG A 79 -6.14 -6.63 -17.30
N GLU A 80 -6.05 -6.48 -18.61
CA GLU A 80 -6.11 -7.59 -19.56
C GLU A 80 -4.71 -8.13 -19.86
N GLU A 81 -3.70 -7.25 -19.85
CA GLU A 81 -2.31 -7.62 -20.11
C GLU A 81 -1.61 -8.22 -18.88
N PRO A 82 -0.70 -9.19 -19.10
CA PRO A 82 0.14 -9.73 -18.04
C PRO A 82 0.94 -8.65 -17.31
N PHE A 83 1.09 -8.80 -16.00
CA PHE A 83 1.93 -7.91 -15.19
C PHE A 83 3.40 -8.35 -15.26
N ASP A 84 4.07 -7.89 -16.30
CA ASP A 84 5.48 -8.17 -16.55
C ASP A 84 6.43 -7.28 -15.71
N PRO A 85 7.76 -7.49 -15.79
CA PRO A 85 8.71 -6.66 -15.07
C PRO A 85 8.69 -5.17 -15.43
N GLU A 86 8.26 -4.79 -16.64
CA GLU A 86 8.19 -3.38 -17.07
C GLU A 86 6.97 -2.68 -16.46
N ALA A 87 5.81 -3.34 -16.47
CA ALA A 87 4.63 -2.91 -15.74
C ALA A 87 4.93 -2.75 -14.24
N GLY A 88 5.73 -3.67 -13.68
CA GLY A 88 6.26 -3.58 -12.32
C GLY A 88 7.10 -2.32 -12.08
N ARG A 89 8.05 -2.01 -12.96
CA ARG A 89 8.88 -0.80 -12.88
C ARG A 89 8.05 0.48 -12.98
N SER A 90 7.14 0.53 -13.95
CA SER A 90 6.22 1.65 -14.16
C SER A 90 5.32 1.90 -12.95
N ALA A 91 4.77 0.84 -12.35
CA ALA A 91 3.96 0.95 -11.14
C ALA A 91 4.77 1.50 -9.96
N VAL A 92 6.01 1.04 -9.76
CA VAL A 92 6.89 1.57 -8.71
C VAL A 92 7.19 3.06 -8.95
N ALA A 93 7.50 3.46 -10.18
CA ALA A 93 7.78 4.85 -10.54
C ALA A 93 6.61 5.79 -10.19
N LEU A 94 5.36 5.40 -10.48
CA LEU A 94 4.17 6.18 -10.13
C LEU A 94 3.99 6.35 -8.61
N VAL A 95 4.35 5.34 -7.81
CA VAL A 95 4.31 5.43 -6.35
C VAL A 95 5.44 6.31 -5.83
N GLU A 96 6.64 6.18 -6.39
CA GLU A 96 7.80 7.02 -6.07
C GLU A 96 7.50 8.50 -6.34
N GLU A 97 6.97 8.83 -7.52
CA GLU A 97 6.60 10.19 -7.90
C GLU A 97 5.62 10.80 -6.89
N ARG A 98 4.57 10.05 -6.56
CA ARG A 98 3.55 10.49 -5.61
C ARG A 98 4.11 10.79 -4.23
N VAL A 99 4.97 9.90 -3.71
CA VAL A 99 5.57 10.04 -2.38
C VAL A 99 6.61 11.16 -2.37
N ARG A 100 7.40 11.30 -3.44
CA ARG A 100 8.32 12.43 -3.64
C ARG A 100 7.60 13.77 -3.69
N ALA A 101 6.38 13.79 -4.22
CA ALA A 101 5.50 14.96 -4.22
C ALA A 101 4.81 15.22 -2.86
N GLY A 102 5.11 14.43 -1.82
CA GLY A 102 4.59 14.59 -0.46
C GLY A 102 3.20 14.02 -0.22
N TYR A 103 2.57 13.39 -1.22
CA TYR A 103 1.26 12.77 -1.04
C TYR A 103 1.38 11.42 -0.30
N PRO A 104 0.34 11.01 0.44
CA PRO A 104 0.30 9.67 1.04
C PRO A 104 0.27 8.60 -0.05
N PRO A 105 0.90 7.42 0.18
CA PRO A 105 0.77 6.26 -0.70
C PRO A 105 -0.71 5.91 -0.94
N ARG A 106 -1.02 5.40 -2.13
CA ARG A 106 -2.34 4.85 -2.46
C ARG A 106 -2.29 3.32 -2.44
N SER A 107 -3.47 2.72 -2.60
CA SER A 107 -3.60 1.28 -2.83
C SER A 107 -2.72 0.82 -4.00
N VAL A 108 -2.06 -0.34 -3.86
CA VAL A 108 -1.21 -0.94 -4.89
C VAL A 108 -1.97 -1.09 -6.21
N VAL A 109 -3.23 -1.53 -6.16
CA VAL A 109 -4.06 -1.71 -7.35
C VAL A 109 -4.40 -0.41 -8.08
N SER A 110 -4.15 0.76 -7.48
CA SER A 110 -4.30 2.04 -8.19
C SER A 110 -3.19 2.30 -9.22
N VAL A 111 -2.10 1.53 -9.17
CA VAL A 111 -1.01 1.58 -10.15
C VAL A 111 -0.81 0.24 -10.87
N THR A 112 -1.21 -0.88 -10.26
CA THR A 112 -1.09 -2.21 -10.87
C THR A 112 -2.37 -2.73 -11.50
N GLY A 113 -3.53 -2.10 -11.27
CA GLY A 113 -4.83 -2.70 -11.59
C GLY A 113 -5.07 -4.04 -10.86
N LEU A 114 -6.18 -4.69 -11.22
CA LEU A 114 -6.58 -6.02 -10.79
C LEU A 114 -6.40 -7.03 -11.91
N MET A 115 -6.09 -8.28 -11.55
CA MET A 115 -6.05 -9.42 -12.46
C MET A 115 -6.63 -10.62 -11.74
N LEU A 116 -7.40 -11.43 -12.45
CA LEU A 116 -7.79 -12.76 -11.98
C LEU A 116 -6.66 -13.74 -12.30
N ARG A 117 -6.40 -14.66 -11.38
CA ARG A 117 -5.45 -15.76 -11.57
C ARG A 117 -6.25 -17.08 -11.67
N PRO A 118 -5.62 -18.20 -12.08
CA PRO A 118 -6.33 -19.46 -12.26
C PRO A 118 -7.13 -19.92 -11.02
N GLN A 119 -6.64 -19.63 -9.82
CA GLN A 119 -7.32 -19.94 -8.56
C GLN A 119 -8.63 -19.15 -8.34
N GLU A 120 -8.85 -18.04 -9.06
CA GLU A 120 -10.07 -17.22 -8.99
C GLU A 120 -11.14 -17.64 -10.00
N ALA A 121 -10.84 -18.55 -10.93
CA ALA A 121 -11.71 -18.90 -12.07
C ALA A 121 -13.06 -19.51 -11.64
N GLU A 122 -13.08 -20.35 -10.60
CA GLU A 122 -14.34 -20.93 -10.12
C GLU A 122 -15.26 -19.86 -9.51
N ALA A 123 -14.70 -18.94 -8.73
CA ALA A 123 -15.46 -17.83 -8.18
C ALA A 123 -15.99 -16.90 -9.27
N GLU A 124 -15.21 -16.65 -10.34
CA GLU A 124 -15.64 -15.90 -11.52
C GLU A 124 -16.85 -16.56 -12.19
N ARG A 125 -16.77 -17.88 -12.45
CA ARG A 125 -17.87 -18.67 -13.03
C ARG A 125 -19.15 -18.60 -12.19
N LEU A 126 -19.00 -18.43 -10.87
CA LEU A 126 -20.10 -18.29 -9.91
C LEU A 126 -20.57 -16.83 -9.71
N GLY A 127 -20.03 -15.87 -10.45
CA GLY A 127 -20.43 -14.46 -10.42
C GLY A 127 -19.82 -13.65 -9.27
N ALA A 128 -18.75 -14.10 -8.62
CA ALA A 128 -18.15 -13.42 -7.46
C ALA A 128 -17.73 -11.96 -7.72
N TYR A 129 -17.37 -11.66 -8.97
CA TYR A 129 -16.81 -10.38 -9.38
C TYR A 129 -17.85 -9.45 -10.01
N GLU A 130 -19.13 -9.77 -9.89
CA GLU A 130 -20.23 -8.86 -10.20
C GLU A 130 -20.28 -7.74 -9.14
N ARG A 131 -19.64 -6.62 -9.48
CA ARG A 131 -19.51 -5.48 -8.58
C ARG A 131 -20.83 -4.72 -8.44
N ARG A 132 -21.18 -4.37 -7.20
CA ARG A 132 -22.18 -3.34 -6.86
C ARG A 132 -21.52 -2.06 -6.36
N ALA A 133 -22.21 -0.94 -6.55
CA ALA A 133 -21.87 0.32 -5.91
C ALA A 133 -22.08 0.24 -4.38
N MET A 134 -21.56 1.23 -3.63
CA MET A 134 -21.78 1.30 -2.19
C MET A 134 -23.28 1.35 -1.87
N PHE A 135 -23.70 0.53 -0.91
CA PHE A 135 -25.01 0.66 -0.25
C PHE A 135 -25.12 2.02 0.46
N ALA A 136 -26.32 2.53 0.72
CA ALA A 136 -26.53 3.84 1.33
C ALA A 136 -26.31 3.86 2.85
N ARG A 137 -26.68 2.78 3.54
CA ARG A 137 -26.48 2.60 4.99
C ARG A 137 -26.48 1.12 5.36
N VAL A 138 -25.88 0.81 6.50
CA VAL A 138 -26.05 -0.47 7.18
C VAL A 138 -27.33 -0.39 8.04
N GLU A 139 -28.05 -1.50 8.13
CA GLU A 139 -29.23 -1.69 8.98
C GLU A 139 -28.99 -2.93 9.87
N PRO A 140 -29.81 -3.17 10.91
CA PRO A 140 -29.52 -4.22 11.89
C PRO A 140 -29.24 -5.61 11.32
N ASP A 141 -29.93 -6.01 10.26
CA ASP A 141 -29.79 -7.36 9.68
C ASP A 141 -29.23 -7.35 8.24
N GLY A 142 -28.65 -6.23 7.78
CA GLY A 142 -28.17 -6.13 6.41
C GLY A 142 -27.77 -4.74 5.95
N VAL A 143 -27.89 -4.48 4.65
CA VAL A 143 -27.61 -3.17 4.06
C VAL A 143 -28.78 -2.68 3.21
N ARG A 144 -28.94 -1.36 3.17
CA ARG A 144 -29.92 -0.68 2.32
C ARG A 144 -29.21 -0.05 1.13
N TRP A 145 -29.61 -0.39 -0.08
CA TRP A 145 -29.06 0.20 -1.31
C TRP A 145 -29.59 1.62 -1.55
N ALA A 146 -28.97 2.32 -2.50
CA ALA A 146 -29.36 3.69 -2.85
C ALA A 146 -30.78 3.77 -3.47
N ASP A 147 -31.24 2.70 -4.11
CA ASP A 147 -32.59 2.57 -4.65
C ASP A 147 -33.65 2.20 -3.60
N GLY A 148 -33.25 2.04 -2.34
CA GLY A 148 -34.14 1.67 -1.23
C GLY A 148 -34.36 0.17 -1.05
N SER A 149 -33.85 -0.69 -1.93
CA SER A 149 -33.91 -2.14 -1.75
C SER A 149 -33.03 -2.59 -0.58
N PHE A 150 -33.46 -3.64 0.12
CA PHE A 150 -32.77 -4.20 1.27
C PHE A 150 -32.09 -5.51 0.91
N GLU A 151 -30.87 -5.70 1.41
CA GLU A 151 -30.09 -6.91 1.25
C GLU A 151 -29.69 -7.43 2.62
N ARG A 152 -30.22 -8.59 2.99
CA ARG A 152 -29.81 -9.29 4.21
C ARG A 152 -28.38 -9.80 4.03
N VAL A 153 -27.52 -9.55 5.00
CA VAL A 153 -26.16 -10.09 5.04
C VAL A 153 -25.82 -10.45 6.48
N ASP A 154 -25.06 -11.53 6.66
CA ASP A 154 -24.66 -12.03 7.98
C ASP A 154 -23.29 -11.48 8.39
N VAL A 155 -22.43 -11.20 7.40
CA VAL A 155 -21.07 -10.70 7.62
C VAL A 155 -20.74 -9.56 6.67
N ILE A 156 -20.13 -8.50 7.21
CA ILE A 156 -19.47 -7.46 6.41
C ILE A 156 -17.96 -7.64 6.57
N LEU A 157 -17.31 -8.07 5.48
CA LEU A 157 -15.86 -8.21 5.40
C LEU A 157 -15.24 -6.96 4.78
N TRP A 158 -14.58 -6.16 5.62
CA TRP A 158 -13.92 -4.91 5.24
C TRP A 158 -12.54 -5.21 4.64
N ALA A 159 -12.49 -5.39 3.33
CA ALA A 159 -11.27 -5.43 2.51
C ALA A 159 -10.81 -4.04 2.07
N THR A 160 -10.89 -3.07 2.98
CA THR A 160 -10.70 -1.64 2.73
C THR A 160 -9.26 -1.15 2.92
N GLY A 161 -8.34 -2.08 3.19
CA GLY A 161 -6.90 -1.84 3.20
C GLY A 161 -6.39 -1.28 4.53
N PHE A 162 -5.17 -0.77 4.52
CA PHE A 162 -4.46 -0.37 5.74
C PHE A 162 -3.87 1.02 5.60
N ARG A 163 -3.59 1.66 6.74
CA ARG A 163 -2.84 2.93 6.81
C ARG A 163 -1.37 2.65 7.16
N PRO A 164 -0.44 3.57 6.82
CA PRO A 164 0.92 3.50 7.34
C PRO A 164 0.97 3.50 8.87
N ASP A 165 1.74 2.59 9.47
CA ASP A 165 1.95 2.50 10.91
C ASP A 165 3.04 3.47 11.38
N VAL A 166 2.69 4.76 11.37
CA VAL A 166 3.64 5.87 11.59
C VAL A 166 3.19 6.81 12.71
N GLU A 167 2.18 6.46 13.50
CA GLU A 167 1.66 7.32 14.56
C GLU A 167 2.71 7.60 15.65
N HIS A 168 3.53 6.60 15.97
CA HIS A 168 4.65 6.75 16.90
C HIS A 168 5.71 7.77 16.43
N LEU A 169 5.68 8.18 15.15
CA LEU A 169 6.54 9.23 14.59
C LEU A 169 5.90 10.63 14.63
N ALA A 170 4.67 10.78 15.15
CA ALA A 170 3.95 12.06 15.16
C ALA A 170 4.75 13.23 15.76
N PRO A 171 5.51 13.07 16.88
CA PRO A 171 6.32 14.15 17.45
C PRO A 171 7.46 14.65 16.56
N LEU A 172 7.81 13.91 15.50
CA LEU A 172 8.85 14.31 14.54
C LEU A 172 8.30 15.21 13.41
N HIS A 173 6.98 15.42 13.35
CA HIS A 173 6.33 16.28 12.36
C HIS A 173 6.73 16.00 10.89
N LEU A 174 6.91 14.73 10.53
CA LEU A 174 7.41 14.30 9.21
C LEU A 174 6.41 14.45 8.05
N ARG A 175 5.14 14.75 8.34
CA ARG A 175 4.11 14.86 7.31
C ARG A 175 4.26 16.18 6.55
N SER A 176 4.24 16.11 5.23
CA SER A 176 4.17 17.28 4.37
C SER A 176 2.78 17.92 4.43
N GLN A 177 2.66 19.13 3.87
CA GLN A 177 1.38 19.82 3.67
C GLN A 177 0.36 19.02 2.83
N ARG A 178 0.83 18.04 2.05
CA ARG A 178 0.01 17.15 1.22
C ARG A 178 -0.42 15.87 1.95
N GLY A 179 -0.09 15.74 3.23
CA GLY A 179 -0.57 14.70 4.14
C GLY A 179 0.25 13.41 4.17
N GLY A 180 1.20 13.22 3.26
CA GLY A 180 2.14 12.09 3.28
C GLY A 180 3.51 12.46 3.87
N ILE A 181 4.30 11.46 4.23
CA ILE A 181 5.73 11.61 4.53
C ILE A 181 6.48 11.63 3.20
N GLN A 182 7.14 12.75 2.89
CA GLN A 182 7.89 12.93 1.67
C GLN A 182 9.25 12.24 1.76
N LEU A 183 9.62 11.46 0.74
CA LEU A 183 10.92 10.80 0.65
C LEU A 183 11.82 11.46 -0.40
N GLY A 184 13.13 11.26 -0.25
CA GLY A 184 14.14 11.76 -1.16
C GLY A 184 13.95 11.29 -2.61
N SER A 185 14.49 12.08 -3.54
CA SER A 185 14.27 11.90 -4.98
C SER A 185 15.36 11.09 -5.70
N THR A 186 16.47 10.80 -5.02
CA THR A 186 17.59 10.07 -5.60
C THR A 186 17.59 8.61 -5.14
N LEU A 187 18.26 7.73 -5.89
CA LEU A 187 18.38 6.31 -5.53
C LEU A 187 18.93 6.12 -4.10
N ASP A 188 19.88 6.96 -3.69
CA ASP A 188 20.53 6.92 -2.38
C ASP A 188 19.71 7.53 -1.22
N THR A 189 18.64 8.26 -1.54
CA THR A 189 17.78 8.96 -0.57
C THR A 189 16.33 8.54 -0.65
N SER A 190 16.01 7.53 -1.48
CA SER A 190 14.65 7.04 -1.75
C SER A 190 13.92 6.50 -0.51
N THR A 191 14.64 6.23 0.58
CA THR A 191 14.06 5.89 1.89
C THR A 191 14.15 7.01 2.90
N THR A 192 14.88 8.09 2.64
CA THR A 192 15.12 9.17 3.62
C THR A 192 13.96 10.15 3.64
N ALA A 193 13.41 10.43 4.82
CA ALA A 193 12.41 11.46 4.99
C ALA A 193 13.01 12.85 4.71
N VAL A 194 12.34 13.66 3.88
CA VAL A 194 12.81 15.01 3.53
C VAL A 194 12.81 15.94 4.74
N ALA A 195 11.79 15.83 5.60
CA ALA A 195 11.64 16.67 6.79
C ALA A 195 12.70 16.40 7.87
N ASP A 196 13.22 15.17 7.94
CA ASP A 196 14.31 14.82 8.87
C ASP A 196 15.22 13.76 8.23
N PRO A 197 16.44 14.14 7.78
CA PRO A 197 17.36 13.23 7.11
C PRO A 197 17.96 12.17 8.05
N ARG A 198 17.63 12.18 9.34
CA ARG A 198 17.93 11.08 10.27
C ARG A 198 16.97 9.91 10.12
N VAL A 199 15.80 10.12 9.52
CA VAL A 199 14.73 9.12 9.47
C VAL A 199 14.71 8.42 8.12
N GLN A 200 14.83 7.09 8.16
CA GLN A 200 14.65 6.21 7.02
C GLN A 200 13.30 5.51 7.12
N MET A 201 12.56 5.44 6.02
CA MET A 201 11.24 4.85 5.88
C MET A 201 11.34 3.65 4.93
N VAL A 202 11.29 2.44 5.49
CA VAL A 202 11.36 1.16 4.78
C VAL A 202 10.00 0.48 4.86
N GLY A 203 9.54 -0.12 3.76
CA GLY A 203 8.18 -0.68 3.68
C GLY A 203 7.07 0.39 3.60
N TYR A 204 7.45 1.65 3.35
CA TYR A 204 6.53 2.77 3.13
C TYR A 204 6.54 3.17 1.65
N GLY A 205 5.35 3.41 1.09
CA GLY A 205 5.19 3.85 -0.30
C GLY A 205 5.75 2.84 -1.31
N PRO A 206 6.72 3.23 -2.16
CA PRO A 206 7.22 2.38 -3.25
C PRO A 206 7.94 1.12 -2.76
N SER A 207 8.34 1.09 -1.49
CA SER A 207 9.00 -0.06 -0.87
C SER A 207 8.05 -1.04 -0.16
N ALA A 208 6.74 -0.80 -0.21
CA ALA A 208 5.71 -1.62 0.43
C ALA A 208 5.40 -2.92 -0.37
N SER A 209 6.44 -3.65 -0.77
CA SER A 209 6.37 -4.97 -1.40
C SER A 209 7.59 -5.79 -0.99
N THR A 210 7.53 -7.12 -1.10
CA THR A 210 8.67 -7.98 -0.74
C THR A 210 9.93 -7.64 -1.56
N ILE A 211 9.77 -7.41 -2.86
CA ILE A 211 10.88 -7.04 -3.75
C ILE A 211 11.38 -5.62 -3.44
N GLY A 212 10.46 -4.67 -3.23
CA GLY A 212 10.79 -3.28 -2.92
C GLY A 212 11.47 -3.10 -1.56
N ALA A 213 11.06 -3.88 -0.55
CA ALA A 213 11.60 -3.82 0.80
C ALA A 213 13.08 -4.22 0.85
N ASN A 214 13.50 -5.24 0.10
CA ASN A 214 14.91 -5.65 0.02
C ASN A 214 15.79 -4.53 -0.55
N ARG A 215 15.34 -3.87 -1.62
CA ARG A 215 16.04 -2.72 -2.20
C ARG A 215 16.12 -1.56 -1.21
N ALA A 216 15.00 -1.21 -0.59
CA ALA A 216 14.90 -0.13 0.37
C ALA A 216 15.77 -0.37 1.61
N GLY A 217 15.82 -1.60 2.13
CA GLY A 217 16.68 -1.97 3.24
C GLY A 217 18.17 -1.69 2.94
N ARG A 218 18.62 -2.03 1.73
CA ARG A 218 20.00 -1.71 1.28
C ARG A 218 20.24 -0.21 1.22
N VAL A 219 19.30 0.56 0.69
CA VAL A 219 19.42 2.04 0.61
C VAL A 219 19.48 2.64 2.02
N ALA A 220 18.56 2.25 2.91
CA ALA A 220 18.53 2.72 4.28
C ALA A 220 19.82 2.38 5.04
N ALA A 221 20.35 1.16 4.89
CA ALA A 221 21.60 0.76 5.52
C ALA A 221 22.80 1.61 5.06
N ARG A 222 22.88 1.90 3.75
CA ARG A 222 23.92 2.80 3.20
C ARG A 222 23.77 4.23 3.71
N ALA A 223 22.54 4.76 3.75
CA ALA A 223 22.26 6.09 4.28
C ALA A 223 22.64 6.21 5.77
N VAL A 224 22.29 5.20 6.58
CA VAL A 224 22.70 5.08 7.98
C VAL A 224 24.22 5.05 8.12
N SER A 225 24.90 4.18 7.36
CA SER A 225 26.36 4.04 7.42
C SER A 225 27.07 5.37 7.10
N ARG A 226 26.69 6.04 6.00
CA ARG A 226 27.23 7.36 5.63
C ARG A 226 27.02 8.41 6.71
N ARG A 227 25.89 8.37 7.42
CA ARG A 227 25.57 9.33 8.48
C ARG A 227 26.33 9.07 9.78
N LEU A 228 26.70 7.82 10.03
CA LEU A 228 27.41 7.42 11.25
C LEU A 228 28.94 7.43 11.07
N ASP A 229 29.46 7.44 9.84
CA ASP A 229 30.89 7.53 9.56
C ASP A 229 31.44 8.89 10.06
N PRO A 230 32.38 8.90 11.02
CA PRO A 230 32.96 10.12 11.56
C PRO A 230 33.97 10.81 10.62
N ARG A 231 34.31 10.20 9.47
CA ARG A 231 35.29 10.77 8.54
C ARG A 231 34.65 11.89 7.71
N PRO A 232 35.18 13.14 7.74
CA PRO A 232 34.64 14.21 6.90
C PRO A 232 34.74 13.83 5.43
N ALA A 233 33.67 14.10 4.67
CA ALA A 233 33.64 13.87 3.23
C ALA A 233 34.88 14.51 2.60
N ARG A 234 35.82 13.69 2.12
CA ARG A 234 36.99 14.17 1.40
C ARG A 234 36.47 15.01 0.23
N ARG A 235 36.65 16.34 0.32
CA ARG A 235 36.61 17.22 -0.86
C ARG A 235 37.50 16.54 -1.88
N ARG A 236 36.95 16.24 -3.07
CA ARG A 236 37.78 15.91 -4.23
C ARG A 236 38.71 17.10 -4.39
N ALA A 237 39.98 16.92 -4.03
CA ALA A 237 40.99 17.90 -4.32
C ALA A 237 41.07 17.97 -5.84
N ASP A 238 40.80 19.16 -6.37
CA ASP A 238 41.05 19.51 -7.75
C ASP A 238 42.47 19.07 -8.11
N HIS A 239 42.56 18.13 -9.06
CA HIS A 239 43.81 17.75 -9.67
C HIS A 239 44.06 18.76 -10.80
N ASP A 240 44.34 19.99 -10.40
CA ASP A 240 44.86 21.05 -11.27
C ASP A 240 46.05 21.67 -10.57
N GLY A 241 47.27 21.37 -11.06
CA GLY A 241 48.46 22.05 -10.58
C GLY A 241 49.79 21.32 -10.68
N ARG A 242 50.36 21.32 -11.89
CA ARG A 242 51.78 21.50 -12.21
C ARG A 242 52.81 20.39 -11.88
N ALA A 243 53.40 19.85 -12.95
CA ALA A 243 54.85 19.64 -13.07
C ALA A 243 55.24 19.68 -14.56
N THR A 244 55.67 20.85 -15.06
CA THR A 244 57.05 21.14 -15.52
C THR A 244 57.45 20.50 -16.86
N SER A 245 57.38 21.31 -17.91
CA SER A 245 58.09 21.15 -19.18
C SER A 245 59.59 21.40 -18.98
N ALA A 246 60.44 20.48 -19.44
CA ALA A 246 61.87 20.70 -19.64
C ALA A 246 62.13 20.98 -21.14
N PRO A 247 63.09 21.87 -21.50
CA PRO A 247 63.47 22.07 -22.89
C PRO A 247 64.63 21.13 -23.28
N SER A 248 64.67 20.71 -24.54
CA SER A 248 65.80 20.01 -25.13
C SER A 248 65.94 20.46 -26.58
N ASP A 249 66.78 21.46 -26.80
CA ASP A 249 67.47 21.71 -28.07
C ASP A 249 68.96 21.43 -27.85
N ALA A 250 69.47 20.41 -28.56
CA ALA A 250 70.83 20.25 -29.10
C ALA A 250 70.92 18.89 -29.83
#